data_AF-A0A3D1THB9-F1
#
_entry.id   AF-A0A3D1THB9-F1
#
_cell.length_a   1.000
_cell.length_b   1.000
_cell.length_c   1.000
_cell.angle_alpha   90.00
_cell.angle_beta   90.00
_cell.angle_gamma   90.00
#
_symmetry.space_group_name_H-M   'P 1'
#
loop_
_entity.id
_entity.type
_entity.pdbx_description
1 polymer ?
#
loop_
_entity_poly.entity_id
_entity_poly.type
_entity_poly.pdbx_seq_one_letter_code
_entity_poly.pdbx_strand_id
1 'polypeptide(L)' 'AIVPMQDVLRRGAESRMNRPGQAGGNWSWRFTWEQVYFGLQDELLELTRTYGRA' A
#
# COMPACT_ATOMS: atom_id res chain seq x y z
N ALA A 1 -9.88 -1.96 -10.09
CA ALA A 1 -9.01 -2.79 -9.23
C ALA A 1 -8.72 -2.00 -7.97
N ILE A 2 -8.54 -2.66 -6.83
CA ILE A 2 -8.22 -2.01 -5.55
C ILE A 2 -6.95 -2.66 -5.03
N VAL A 3 -6.01 -1.85 -4.54
CA VAL A 3 -4.70 -2.29 -4.03
C VAL A 3 -4.47 -1.67 -2.64
N PRO A 4 -3.96 -2.42 -1.65
CA PRO A 4 -3.57 -1.88 -0.35
C PRO A 4 -2.41 -0.88 -0.47
N MET A 5 -2.42 0.15 0.38
CA MET A 5 -1.33 1.13 0.42
C MET A 5 0.02 0.48 0.80
N GLN A 6 0.01 -0.61 1.57
CA GLN A 6 1.21 -1.39 1.90
C GLN A 6 1.93 -1.91 0.66
N ASP A 7 1.17 -2.41 -0.32
CA ASP A 7 1.71 -2.99 -1.55
C ASP A 7 2.24 -1.88 -2.46
N VAL A 8 1.50 -0.76 -2.55
CA VAL A 8 1.94 0.46 -3.24
C VAL A 8 3.28 0.97 -2.69
N LEU A 9 3.45 0.93 -1.37
CA LEU A 9 4.68 1.32 -0.67
C LEU A 9 5.73 0.20 -0.59
N ARG A 10 5.47 -0.97 -1.20
CA ARG A 10 6.37 -2.13 -1.23
C ARG A 10 6.79 -2.60 0.17
N ARG A 11 5.85 -2.65 1.12
CA ARG A 11 6.10 -3.06 2.51
C ARG A 11 5.91 -4.56 2.73
N GLY A 12 6.54 -5.09 3.77
CA GLY A 12 6.46 -6.50 4.15
C GLY A 12 5.41 -6.80 5.23
N ALA A 13 5.57 -7.95 5.88
CA ALA A 13 4.63 -8.49 6.87
C ALA A 13 4.52 -7.64 8.15
N GLU A 14 5.47 -6.74 8.41
CA GLU A 14 5.43 -5.73 9.47
C GLU A 14 4.31 -4.70 9.25
N SER A 15 3.86 -4.54 8.01
CA SER A 15 2.81 -3.58 7.64
C SER A 15 1.41 -4.20 7.58
N ARG A 16 1.26 -5.46 8.00
CA ARG A 16 -0.01 -6.18 7.98
C ARG A 16 -1.02 -5.51 8.93
N MET A 17 -2.16 -5.10 8.36
CA MET A 17 -3.20 -4.41 9.13
C MET A 17 -3.90 -5.33 10.15
N ASN A 18 -4.12 -6.60 9.82
CA ASN A 18 -4.83 -7.52 10.72
C ASN A 18 -4.32 -8.97 10.59
N ARG A 19 -4.15 -9.63 11.73
CA ARG A 19 -3.93 -11.07 11.91
C ARG A 19 -5.15 -11.67 12.62
N PRO A 20 -6.11 -12.25 11.86
CA PRO A 20 -7.29 -12.88 12.45
C PRO A 20 -6.91 -13.92 13.51
N GLY A 21 -7.63 -13.93 14.63
CA GLY A 21 -7.34 -14.80 15.77
C GLY A 21 -6.30 -14.23 16.76
N GLN A 22 -5.65 -13.10 16.45
CA GLN A 22 -4.77 -12.42 17.38
C GLN A 22 -5.53 -11.31 18.14
N ALA A 23 -5.48 -11.35 19.47
CA ALA A 23 -6.23 -10.44 20.33
C ALA A 23 -5.66 -9.00 20.40
N GLY A 24 -4.41 -8.78 19.97
CA GLY A 24 -3.74 -7.47 20.08
C GLY A 24 -2.69 -7.24 19.01
N GLY A 25 -2.31 -5.97 18.83
CA GLY A 25 -1.32 -5.54 17.83
C GLY A 25 -1.85 -5.39 16.40
N ASN A 26 -3.17 -5.51 16.19
CA ASN A 26 -3.83 -5.27 14.92
C ASN A 26 -4.26 -3.80 14.76
N TRP A 27 -4.58 -3.41 13.54
CA TRP A 27 -5.16 -2.11 13.15
C TRP A 27 -4.30 -0.89 13.49
N SER A 28 -3.02 -1.10 13.77
CA SER A 28 -2.08 -0.07 14.20
C SER A 28 -1.16 0.44 13.09
N TRP A 29 -1.18 -0.19 11.92
CA TRP A 29 -0.31 0.20 10.81
C TRP A 29 -0.66 1.61 10.32
N ARG A 30 0.38 2.44 10.14
CA ARG A 30 0.29 3.78 9.56
C ARG A 30 1.45 3.98 8.61
N PHE A 31 1.19 4.61 7.48
CA PHE A 31 2.25 5.08 6.60
C PHE A 31 2.84 6.40 7.11
N THR A 32 4.01 6.77 6.59
CA THR A 32 4.57 8.12 6.73
C THR A 32 4.85 8.72 5.36
N TRP A 33 4.85 10.04 5.24
CA TRP A 33 5.00 10.71 3.93
C TRP A 33 6.37 10.50 3.32
N GLU A 34 7.40 10.26 4.14
CA GLU A 34 8.75 9.94 3.70
C GLU A 34 8.82 8.59 2.96
N GLN A 35 7.82 7.71 3.14
CA GLN A 35 7.72 6.44 2.42
C GLN A 35 7.16 6.63 1.00
N VAL A 36 6.49 7.75 0.72
CA VAL A 36 5.95 8.10 -0.59
C VAL A 36 7.09 8.73 -1.41
N TYR A 37 7.78 7.90 -2.18
CA TYR A 37 8.92 8.37 -2.98
C TYR A 37 8.46 9.14 -4.22
N PHE A 38 9.35 10.01 -4.70
CA PHE A 38 9.14 10.79 -5.91
C PHE A 38 8.94 9.90 -7.14
N GLY A 39 7.85 10.10 -7.88
CA GLY A 39 7.52 9.32 -9.08
C GLY A 39 6.52 8.18 -8.85
N LEU A 40 6.17 7.86 -7.59
CA LEU A 40 5.18 6.81 -7.29
C LEU A 40 3.82 7.06 -7.96
N GLN A 41 3.36 8.31 -7.99
CA GLN A 41 2.11 8.68 -8.65
C GLN A 41 2.17 8.42 -10.16
N ASP A 42 3.30 8.76 -10.79
CA ASP A 42 3.47 8.62 -12.24
C ASP A 42 3.51 7.14 -12.63
N GLU A 43 4.20 6.29 -11.86
CA GLU A 43 4.19 4.82 -12.04
C GLU A 43 2.77 4.26 -11.96
N LEU A 44 1.99 4.66 -10.94
CA LEU A 44 0.61 4.20 -10.78
C LEU A 44 -0.29 4.68 -11.93
N LEU A 45 -0.11 5.91 -12.39
CA LEU A 45 -0.87 6.47 -13.51
C LEU A 45 -0.54 5.78 -14.84
N GLU A 46 0.73 5.46 -15.07
CA GLU A 46 1.15 4.71 -16.26
C GLU A 46 0.53 3.31 -16.27
N LEU A 47 0.52 2.62 -15.12
CA LEU A 47 -0.11 1.32 -14.98
C LEU A 47 -1.62 1.38 -15.23
N THR A 48 -2.33 2.36 -14.64
CA THR A 48 -3.78 2.47 -14.87
C THR A 48 -4.09 2.79 -16.32
N ARG A 49 -3.30 3.64 -17.00
CA ARG A 49 -3.47 3.91 -18.44
C ARG A 49 -3.22 2.66 -19.30
N THR A 50 -2.10 1.97 -19.07
CA THR A 50 -1.68 0.79 -19.84
C THR A 50 -2.74 -0.31 -19.82
N TYR A 51 -3.40 -0.50 -18.68
CA TYR A 51 -4.41 -1.54 -18.51
C TYR A 51 -5.86 -1.03 -18.61
N GLY A 52 -6.09 0.19 -19.09
CA GLY A 52 -7.43 0.74 -19.35
C GLY A 52 -8.27 0.97 -18.08
N ARG A 53 -7.64 1.51 -17.03
CA ARG A 53 -8.22 1.76 -15.70
C ARG A 53 -8.00 3.19 -15.18
N ALA A 54 -7.55 4.10 -16.04
CA ALA A 54 -7.33 5.52 -15.72
C ALA A 54 -8.63 6.31 -15.72
#